data_AF-A0A0M8NUS6-F1
#
_entry.id   AF-A0A0M8NUS6-F1
#
_cell.length_a   1.000
_cell.length_b   1.000
_cell.length_c   1.000
_cell.angle_alpha   90.00
_cell.angle_beta   90.00
_cell.angle_gamma   90.00
#
_symmetry.space_group_name_H-M   'P 1'
#
loop_
_entity.id
_entity.type
_entity.pdbx_description
1 polymer ?
#
loop_
_entity_poly.entity_id
_entity_poly.type
_entity_poly.pdbx_seq_one_letter_code
_entity_poly.pdbx_strand_id
1 'polypeptide(L)'
;MTGDRARGGQIAQLASLLARGVRVALIYGDSDYLCNWRGGEAVSFAVAAAASNYTSSFNSVGYSPIITNETYIGGVVRQAGNLSFSRIYDAGHEIPAYQPETMFTLFSRIIQGGNDLSSGQPADLATFRSKGDANSTAVNHAPPMALPTCFLRNVAGTCSQSQQIMLQSGSGVIINGVHYESEAQWSAKDSTRAGDSVLLGDAGMPVNCLLLGYSLRPPHRG
;
A
#
# COMPACT_ATOMS: atom_id res chain seq x y z
N MET A 1 -12.52 -0.47 -15.35
CA MET A 1 -12.16 -1.90 -15.16
C MET A 1 -12.12 -2.60 -16.52
N THR A 2 -10.99 -3.19 -16.88
CA THR A 2 -10.70 -3.87 -18.18
C THR A 2 -11.22 -5.31 -18.28
N GLY A 3 -11.95 -5.81 -17.27
CA GLY A 3 -12.54 -7.15 -17.28
C GLY A 3 -11.56 -8.30 -16.99
N ASP A 4 -10.32 -8.00 -16.58
CA ASP A 4 -9.28 -9.03 -16.39
C ASP A 4 -9.67 -10.12 -15.40
N ARG A 5 -10.48 -9.78 -14.38
CA ARG A 5 -11.05 -10.78 -13.44
C ARG A 5 -11.84 -11.87 -14.16
N ALA A 6 -12.60 -11.53 -15.20
CA ALA A 6 -13.38 -12.49 -15.97
C ALA A 6 -12.52 -13.34 -16.94
N ARG A 7 -11.34 -12.84 -17.30
CA ARG A 7 -10.42 -13.53 -18.22
C ARG A 7 -9.61 -14.64 -17.52
N GLY A 8 -9.37 -14.50 -16.22
CA GLY A 8 -8.54 -15.43 -15.45
C GLY A 8 -7.11 -15.59 -16.01
N GLY A 9 -6.38 -16.58 -15.50
CA GLY A 9 -5.07 -16.98 -16.04
C GLY A 9 -3.90 -16.05 -15.72
N GLN A 10 -4.08 -15.03 -14.87
CA GLN A 10 -3.04 -14.05 -14.57
C GLN A 10 -1.78 -14.67 -13.94
N ILE A 11 -1.96 -15.65 -13.05
CA ILE A 11 -0.85 -16.40 -12.45
C ILE A 11 0.01 -17.06 -13.54
N ALA A 12 -0.63 -17.73 -14.51
CA ALA A 12 0.08 -18.37 -15.62
C ALA A 12 0.79 -17.35 -16.53
N GLN A 13 0.19 -16.18 -16.75
CA GLN A 13 0.80 -15.09 -17.53
C GLN A 13 2.04 -14.50 -16.84
N LEU A 14 1.95 -14.23 -15.53
CA LEU A 14 3.08 -13.77 -14.73
C LEU A 14 4.20 -14.82 -14.68
N ALA A 15 3.85 -16.11 -14.50
CA ALA A 15 4.81 -17.20 -14.55
C ALA A 15 5.49 -17.32 -15.92
N SER A 16 4.76 -17.11 -17.02
CA SER A 16 5.32 -17.08 -18.38
C SER A 16 6.26 -15.90 -18.61
N LEU A 17 5.96 -14.72 -18.05
CA LEU A 17 6.87 -13.57 -18.07
C LEU A 17 8.15 -13.89 -17.30
N LEU A 18 8.01 -14.42 -16.08
CA LEU A 18 9.13 -14.80 -15.23
C LEU A 18 10.03 -15.86 -15.89
N ALA A 19 9.45 -16.86 -16.55
CA ALA A 19 10.17 -17.88 -17.30
C ALA A 19 10.96 -17.32 -18.51
N ARG A 20 10.56 -16.15 -19.04
CA ARG A 20 11.28 -15.43 -20.10
C ARG A 20 12.33 -14.45 -19.57
N GLY A 21 12.63 -14.50 -18.28
CA GLY A 21 13.61 -13.61 -17.64
C GLY A 21 13.07 -12.23 -17.30
N VAL A 22 11.76 -11.98 -17.47
CA VAL A 22 11.15 -10.71 -17.04
C VAL A 22 11.07 -10.68 -15.51
N ARG A 23 11.47 -9.57 -14.92
CA ARG A 23 11.36 -9.34 -13.48
C ARG A 23 9.89 -9.14 -13.08
N VAL A 24 9.42 -9.91 -12.11
CA VAL A 24 8.06 -9.83 -11.56
C VAL A 24 8.17 -9.43 -10.09
N ALA A 25 7.82 -8.17 -9.79
CA ALA A 25 7.79 -7.64 -8.44
C ALA A 25 6.35 -7.35 -8.01
N LEU A 26 5.89 -8.06 -6.98
CA LEU A 26 4.58 -7.88 -6.36
C LEU A 26 4.75 -6.98 -5.13
N ILE A 27 4.04 -5.86 -5.08
CA ILE A 27 4.22 -4.83 -4.03
C ILE A 27 2.84 -4.51 -3.44
N TYR A 28 2.72 -4.66 -2.12
CA TYR A 28 1.45 -4.54 -1.41
C TYR A 28 1.61 -3.69 -0.16
N GLY A 29 0.73 -2.71 0.02
CA GLY A 29 0.57 -1.99 1.28
C GLY A 29 -0.16 -2.87 2.29
N ASP A 30 0.29 -2.89 3.54
CA ASP A 30 -0.24 -3.80 4.53
C ASP A 30 -1.50 -3.34 5.26
N SER A 31 -1.95 -2.12 4.97
CA SER A 31 -3.23 -1.54 5.41
C SER A 31 -4.28 -1.51 4.30
N ASP A 32 -4.01 -2.11 3.13
CA ASP A 32 -5.00 -2.26 2.07
C ASP A 32 -5.97 -3.42 2.39
N TYR A 33 -7.22 -3.09 2.63
CA TYR A 33 -8.27 -4.09 2.82
C TYR A 33 -8.74 -4.73 1.50
N LEU A 34 -8.83 -3.94 0.42
CA LEU A 34 -9.37 -4.37 -0.87
C LEU A 34 -8.43 -5.35 -1.56
N CYS A 35 -7.14 -5.05 -1.59
CA CYS A 35 -6.09 -5.88 -2.17
C CYS A 35 -5.08 -6.27 -1.11
N ASN A 36 -5.54 -6.97 -0.07
CA ASN A 36 -4.69 -7.26 1.08
C ASN A 36 -3.40 -8.02 0.74
N TRP A 37 -2.35 -7.69 1.48
CA TRP A 37 -1.00 -8.24 1.28
C TRP A 37 -0.94 -9.77 1.44
N ARG A 38 -1.81 -10.38 2.26
CA ARG A 38 -1.87 -11.85 2.42
C ARG A 38 -2.34 -12.54 1.14
N GLY A 39 -3.34 -11.96 0.47
CA GLY A 39 -3.76 -12.41 -0.86
C GLY A 39 -2.64 -12.24 -1.89
N GLY A 40 -1.94 -11.10 -1.85
CA GLY A 40 -0.76 -10.85 -2.70
C GLY A 40 0.38 -11.84 -2.45
N GLU A 41 0.63 -12.21 -1.20
CA GLU A 41 1.62 -13.21 -0.81
C GLU A 41 1.25 -14.58 -1.40
N ALA A 42 0.00 -15.02 -1.23
CA ALA A 42 -0.50 -16.25 -1.83
C ALA A 42 -0.35 -16.26 -3.35
N VAL A 43 -0.60 -15.12 -4.02
CA VAL A 43 -0.36 -14.97 -5.47
C VAL A 43 1.12 -15.13 -5.80
N SER A 44 2.04 -14.58 -5.02
CA SER A 44 3.48 -14.73 -5.25
C SER A 44 3.94 -16.19 -5.21
N PHE A 45 3.40 -16.96 -4.26
CA PHE A 45 3.64 -18.40 -4.16
C PHE A 45 3.03 -19.17 -5.34
N ALA A 46 1.83 -18.81 -5.77
CA ALA A 46 1.17 -19.44 -6.91
C ALA A 46 1.93 -19.17 -8.23
N VAL A 47 2.46 -17.95 -8.41
CA VAL A 47 3.33 -17.61 -9.55
C VAL A 47 4.62 -18.44 -9.50
N ALA A 48 5.25 -18.57 -8.33
CA ALA A 48 6.44 -19.41 -8.18
C ALA A 48 6.13 -20.88 -8.52
N ALA A 49 5.00 -21.41 -8.05
CA ALA A 49 4.57 -22.78 -8.34
C ALA A 49 4.31 -23.03 -9.84
N ALA A 50 3.75 -22.05 -10.53
CA ALA A 50 3.50 -22.12 -11.97
C ALA A 50 4.76 -21.94 -12.83
N ALA A 51 5.82 -21.33 -12.28
CA ALA A 51 7.13 -21.20 -12.92
C ALA A 51 8.09 -22.24 -12.32
N SER A 52 8.09 -23.48 -12.85
CA SER A 52 8.74 -24.67 -12.25
C SER A 52 10.14 -24.48 -11.65
N ASN A 53 10.98 -23.59 -12.19
CA ASN A 53 12.32 -23.30 -11.68
C ASN A 53 12.35 -22.43 -10.41
N TYR A 54 11.21 -21.86 -10.00
CA TYR A 54 11.10 -20.94 -8.87
C TYR A 54 10.51 -21.58 -7.63
N THR A 55 9.67 -22.61 -7.74
CA THR A 55 8.90 -23.21 -6.61
C THR A 55 9.75 -23.45 -5.37
N SER A 56 10.79 -24.30 -5.46
CA SER A 56 11.62 -24.65 -4.31
C SER A 56 12.40 -23.44 -3.80
N SER A 57 12.96 -22.64 -4.70
CA SER A 57 13.77 -21.48 -4.33
C SER A 57 12.99 -20.36 -3.67
N PHE A 58 11.77 -20.08 -4.13
CA PHE A 58 10.97 -18.98 -3.60
C PHE A 58 10.30 -19.39 -2.29
N ASN A 59 9.93 -20.66 -2.13
CA ASN A 59 9.35 -21.16 -0.88
C ASN A 59 10.37 -21.15 0.28
N SER A 60 11.66 -21.25 0.00
CA SER A 60 12.72 -21.31 1.01
C SER A 60 13.31 -19.94 1.39
N VAL A 61 13.04 -18.87 0.65
CA VAL A 61 13.60 -17.55 0.98
C VAL A 61 12.84 -16.86 2.11
N GLY A 62 13.58 -16.13 2.94
CA GLY A 62 13.03 -15.35 4.04
C GLY A 62 12.74 -13.89 3.65
N TYR A 63 11.99 -13.22 4.51
CA TYR A 63 11.71 -11.78 4.47
C TYR A 63 12.91 -10.99 4.99
N SER A 64 13.52 -10.20 4.11
CA SER A 64 14.56 -9.22 4.42
C SER A 64 13.96 -7.81 4.56
N PRO A 65 14.53 -6.93 5.41
CA PRO A 65 14.03 -5.57 5.57
C PRO A 65 14.26 -4.74 4.30
N ILE A 66 13.27 -3.94 3.88
CA ILE A 66 13.47 -2.94 2.82
C ILE A 66 14.09 -1.71 3.48
N ILE A 67 15.42 -1.62 3.38
CA ILE A 67 16.20 -0.51 3.91
C ILE A 67 16.03 0.66 2.94
N THR A 68 15.43 1.75 3.41
CA THR A 68 15.15 2.93 2.58
C THR A 68 16.22 4.00 2.72
N ASN A 69 16.73 4.16 3.94
CA ASN A 69 17.88 4.98 4.28
C ASN A 69 18.59 4.37 5.52
N GLU A 70 19.50 5.10 6.14
CA GLU A 70 20.31 4.62 7.28
C GLU A 70 19.48 4.24 8.52
N THR A 71 18.28 4.81 8.69
CA THR A 71 17.49 4.68 9.92
C THR A 71 16.08 4.11 9.70
N TYR A 72 15.61 4.01 8.45
CA TYR A 72 14.22 3.67 8.15
C TYR A 72 14.06 2.37 7.34
N ILE A 73 13.21 1.49 7.87
CA ILE A 73 12.76 0.25 7.23
C ILE A 73 11.30 0.45 6.82
N GLY A 74 11.05 0.56 5.53
CA GLY A 74 9.71 0.83 5.00
C GLY A 74 8.85 -0.41 4.79
N GLY A 75 9.39 -1.60 5.06
CA GLY A 75 8.70 -2.85 4.79
C GLY A 75 9.64 -4.06 4.81
N VAL A 76 9.16 -5.16 4.27
CA VAL A 76 9.94 -6.38 4.05
C VAL A 76 9.74 -6.92 2.64
N VAL A 77 10.78 -7.57 2.12
CA VAL A 77 10.78 -8.22 0.82
C VAL A 77 11.30 -9.64 0.92
N ARG A 78 10.63 -10.56 0.24
CA ARG A 78 11.18 -11.87 -0.10
C ARG A 78 11.50 -11.89 -1.59
N GLN A 79 12.68 -12.36 -1.96
CA GLN A 79 13.17 -12.33 -3.34
C GLN A 79 13.95 -13.60 -3.66
N ALA A 80 13.56 -14.26 -4.74
CA ALA A 80 14.39 -15.26 -5.40
C ALA A 80 14.59 -14.82 -6.85
N GLY A 81 15.81 -14.40 -7.19
CA GLY A 81 16.15 -13.88 -8.51
C GLY A 81 15.22 -12.78 -9.01
N ASN A 82 14.47 -13.08 -10.08
CA ASN A 82 13.54 -12.16 -10.73
C ASN A 82 12.14 -12.12 -10.13
N LEU A 83 11.82 -12.99 -9.17
CA LEU A 83 10.53 -12.97 -8.47
C LEU A 83 10.69 -12.38 -7.08
N SER A 84 9.86 -11.39 -6.76
CA SER A 84 9.80 -10.82 -5.41
C SER A 84 8.39 -10.51 -4.95
N PHE A 85 8.19 -10.57 -3.63
CA PHE A 85 7.01 -10.06 -2.95
C PHE A 85 7.43 -9.10 -1.84
N SER A 86 6.88 -7.89 -1.87
CA SER A 86 7.15 -6.82 -0.90
C SER A 86 5.87 -6.46 -0.15
N ARG A 87 5.96 -6.45 1.18
CA ARG A 87 4.96 -5.89 2.09
C ARG A 87 5.48 -4.54 2.58
N ILE A 88 4.77 -3.48 2.25
CA ILE A 88 5.10 -2.10 2.64
C ILE A 88 4.27 -1.73 3.87
N TYR A 89 4.97 -1.28 4.92
CA TYR A 89 4.34 -0.97 6.21
C TYR A 89 3.57 0.34 6.15
N ASP A 90 2.48 0.43 6.93
CA ASP A 90 1.65 1.62 7.09
C ASP A 90 1.14 2.22 5.77
N ALA A 91 0.95 1.36 4.76
CA ALA A 91 0.51 1.77 3.43
C ALA A 91 -0.82 1.12 3.04
N GLY A 92 -1.73 1.92 2.49
CA GLY A 92 -2.98 1.45 1.88
C GLY A 92 -2.81 1.07 0.40
N HIS A 93 -3.92 1.16 -0.35
CA HIS A 93 -3.99 0.78 -1.75
C HIS A 93 -3.03 1.57 -2.65
N GLU A 94 -2.98 2.88 -2.43
CA GLU A 94 -2.08 3.80 -3.14
C GLU A 94 -0.76 3.96 -2.39
N ILE A 95 0.06 2.91 -2.37
CA ILE A 95 1.32 2.85 -1.61
C ILE A 95 2.17 4.14 -1.70
N PRO A 96 2.42 4.75 -2.88
CA PRO A 96 3.22 5.98 -2.97
C PRO A 96 2.64 7.18 -2.18
N ALA A 97 1.33 7.22 -1.93
CA ALA A 97 0.70 8.29 -1.16
C ALA A 97 0.98 8.19 0.34
N TYR A 98 1.19 6.98 0.84
CA TYR A 98 1.47 6.71 2.26
C TYR A 98 2.98 6.59 2.54
N GLN A 99 3.73 6.04 1.59
CA GLN A 99 5.13 5.63 1.74
C GLN A 99 5.96 6.04 0.50
N PRO A 100 6.08 7.35 0.19
CA PRO A 100 6.69 7.81 -1.05
C PRO A 100 8.17 7.44 -1.17
N GLU A 101 8.97 7.60 -0.11
CA GLU A 101 10.39 7.28 -0.11
C GLU A 101 10.62 5.78 -0.27
N THR A 102 9.86 4.95 0.46
CA THR A 102 9.94 3.50 0.38
C THR A 102 9.61 3.01 -1.03
N MET A 103 8.51 3.50 -1.59
CA MET A 103 8.05 3.09 -2.90
C MET A 103 9.01 3.54 -4.00
N PHE A 104 9.53 4.77 -3.93
CA PHE A 104 10.53 5.27 -4.88
C PHE A 104 11.83 4.46 -4.82
N THR A 105 12.31 4.15 -3.61
CA THR A 105 13.51 3.35 -3.41
C THR A 105 13.36 1.95 -4.01
N LEU A 106 12.26 1.28 -3.69
CA LEU A 106 11.99 -0.07 -4.18
C LEU A 106 11.80 -0.07 -5.71
N PHE A 107 11.02 0.87 -6.25
CA PHE A 107 10.80 1.02 -7.70
C PHE A 107 12.12 1.24 -8.45
N SER A 108 12.98 2.12 -7.94
CA SER A 108 14.28 2.40 -8.55
C SER A 108 15.16 1.15 -8.62
N ARG A 109 15.21 0.36 -7.54
CA ARG A 109 15.94 -0.92 -7.51
C ARG A 109 15.38 -1.94 -8.51
N ILE A 110 14.06 -2.01 -8.66
CA ILE A 110 13.40 -2.90 -9.62
C ILE A 110 13.79 -2.56 -11.06
N ILE A 111 13.73 -1.28 -11.43
CA ILE A 111 13.99 -0.84 -12.81
C ILE A 111 15.48 -0.90 -13.16
N GLN A 112 16.37 -0.63 -12.20
CA GLN A 112 17.82 -0.78 -12.41
C GLN A 112 18.24 -2.23 -12.64
N GLY A 113 17.55 -3.19 -12.00
CA GLY A 113 17.67 -4.62 -12.31
C GLY A 113 18.99 -5.30 -11.88
N GLY A 114 19.96 -4.57 -11.34
CA GLY A 114 21.26 -5.11 -10.90
C GLY A 114 21.40 -5.32 -9.39
N ASN A 115 20.41 -4.88 -8.60
CA ASN A 115 20.51 -4.79 -7.15
C ASN A 115 19.47 -5.67 -6.44
N ASP A 116 19.78 -6.09 -5.22
CA ASP A 116 18.80 -6.71 -4.33
C ASP A 116 17.75 -5.68 -3.87
N LEU A 117 16.53 -6.13 -3.61
CA LEU A 117 15.44 -5.21 -3.25
C LEU A 117 15.45 -4.80 -1.77
N SER A 118 16.19 -5.51 -0.92
CA SER A 118 16.27 -5.26 0.52
C SER A 118 17.24 -4.12 0.83
N SER A 119 18.52 -4.29 0.49
CA SER A 119 19.59 -3.35 0.80
C SER A 119 19.98 -2.45 -0.37
N GLY A 120 19.65 -2.84 -1.61
CA GLY A 120 20.05 -2.11 -2.81
C GLY A 120 21.50 -2.37 -3.23
N GLN A 121 22.14 -3.41 -2.71
CA GLN A 121 23.50 -3.81 -3.08
C GLN A 121 23.47 -4.62 -4.39
N PRO A 122 24.56 -4.61 -5.18
CA PRO A 122 24.66 -5.44 -6.38
C PRO A 122 24.39 -6.92 -6.07
N ALA A 123 23.59 -7.57 -6.90
CA ALA A 123 23.21 -8.96 -6.72
C ALA A 123 23.12 -9.71 -8.06
N ASP A 124 23.71 -10.91 -8.12
CA ASP A 124 23.48 -11.81 -9.24
C ASP A 124 22.09 -12.44 -9.13
N LEU A 125 21.15 -11.97 -9.96
CA LEU A 125 19.77 -12.45 -9.94
C LEU A 125 19.61 -13.92 -10.34
N ALA A 126 20.60 -14.56 -10.97
CA ALA A 126 20.55 -15.99 -11.22
C ALA A 126 20.59 -16.79 -9.91
N THR A 127 21.40 -16.34 -8.96
CA THR A 127 21.70 -17.06 -7.71
C THR A 127 21.13 -16.39 -6.47
N PHE A 128 20.71 -15.13 -6.53
CA PHE A 128 20.30 -14.35 -5.37
C PHE A 128 19.05 -14.90 -4.69
N ARG A 129 19.11 -15.02 -3.36
CA ARG A 129 18.04 -15.45 -2.47
C ARG A 129 18.05 -14.56 -1.24
N SER A 130 16.92 -13.94 -0.91
CA SER A 130 16.78 -13.12 0.30
C SER A 130 16.86 -13.99 1.57
N LYS A 131 17.34 -13.38 2.66
CA LYS A 131 17.53 -14.03 3.96
C LYS A 131 16.73 -13.30 5.03
N GLY A 132 16.27 -14.02 6.05
CA GLY A 132 15.53 -13.44 7.17
C GLY A 132 14.42 -14.38 7.61
N ASP A 133 13.39 -13.82 8.23
CA ASP A 133 12.32 -14.60 8.83
C ASP A 133 11.47 -15.28 7.77
N ALA A 134 10.99 -16.49 8.06
CA ALA A 134 10.11 -17.22 7.14
C ALA A 134 8.77 -16.50 6.91
N ASN A 135 8.31 -15.73 7.91
CA ASN A 135 7.01 -15.06 7.92
C ASN A 135 7.17 -13.57 8.25
N SER A 136 6.33 -12.72 7.65
CA SER A 136 6.21 -11.31 8.06
C SER A 136 5.23 -11.18 9.23
N THR A 137 5.73 -10.82 10.42
CA THR A 137 4.97 -10.77 11.67
C THR A 137 4.61 -9.37 12.15
N ALA A 138 4.99 -8.32 11.41
CA ALA A 138 4.68 -6.93 11.76
C ALA A 138 3.15 -6.72 11.92
N VAL A 139 2.77 -5.99 12.96
CA VAL A 139 1.38 -5.65 13.29
C VAL A 139 1.23 -4.14 13.35
N ASN A 140 0.31 -3.62 12.55
CA ASN A 140 -0.03 -2.20 12.57
C ASN A 140 -0.89 -1.91 13.80
N HIS A 141 -0.60 -0.80 14.46
CA HIS A 141 -1.37 -0.31 15.59
C HIS A 141 -2.16 0.90 15.13
N ALA A 142 -3.42 0.67 14.74
CA ALA A 142 -4.29 1.76 14.35
C ALA A 142 -4.53 2.68 15.57
N PRO A 143 -4.51 4.01 15.39
CA PRO A 143 -4.97 4.90 16.43
C PRO A 143 -6.44 4.60 16.77
N PRO A 144 -6.90 4.97 17.97
CA PRO A 144 -8.32 4.88 18.30
C PRO A 144 -9.16 5.54 17.21
N MET A 145 -10.26 4.88 16.82
CA MET A 145 -11.20 5.44 15.85
C MET A 145 -11.61 6.83 16.31
N ALA A 146 -11.49 7.82 15.42
CA ALA A 146 -11.94 9.17 15.72
C ALA A 146 -13.43 9.16 16.05
N LEU A 147 -13.83 9.94 17.06
CA LEU A 147 -15.24 10.11 17.37
C LEU A 147 -15.97 10.74 16.17
N PRO A 148 -17.22 10.33 15.90
CA PRO A 148 -18.01 10.92 14.82
C PRO A 148 -18.14 12.43 15.05
N THR A 149 -17.88 13.20 13.99
CA THR A 149 -18.07 14.65 14.01
C THR A 149 -19.56 14.95 13.90
N CYS A 150 -20.12 15.69 14.86
CA CYS A 150 -21.54 16.04 14.85
C CYS A 150 -21.85 17.12 13.82
N PHE A 151 -22.36 16.71 12.65
CA PHE A 151 -22.76 17.59 11.58
C PHE A 151 -24.25 17.92 11.69
N LEU A 152 -24.59 19.22 11.69
CA LEU A 152 -25.98 19.69 11.70
C LEU A 152 -26.82 19.17 10.54
N ARG A 153 -26.19 18.91 9.40
CA ARG A 153 -26.88 18.36 8.22
C ARG A 153 -27.31 16.91 8.39
N ASN A 154 -26.81 16.22 9.42
CA ASN A 154 -27.21 14.85 9.73
C ASN A 154 -27.11 14.59 11.25
N VAL A 155 -27.91 15.32 12.04
CA VAL A 155 -27.88 15.22 13.50
C VAL A 155 -28.15 13.78 13.98
N ALA A 156 -29.14 13.11 13.38
CA ALA A 156 -29.51 11.74 13.75
C ALA A 156 -28.39 10.71 13.48
N GLY A 157 -27.58 10.91 12.43
CA GLY A 157 -26.55 9.96 12.04
C GLY A 157 -25.13 10.27 12.53
N THR A 158 -24.88 11.50 13.01
CA THR A 158 -23.50 11.95 13.30
C THR A 158 -23.29 12.51 14.71
N CYS A 159 -24.36 12.80 15.45
CA CYS A 159 -24.29 13.38 16.78
C CYS A 159 -24.62 12.36 17.86
N SER A 160 -23.87 12.37 18.96
CA SER A 160 -24.18 11.60 20.16
C SER A 160 -25.47 12.10 20.82
N GLN A 161 -26.05 11.31 21.73
CA GLN A 161 -27.24 11.70 22.49
C GLN A 161 -27.03 13.04 23.23
N SER A 162 -25.86 13.26 23.83
CA SER A 162 -25.54 14.50 24.54
C SER A 162 -25.45 15.69 23.59
N GLN A 163 -24.85 15.51 22.41
CA GLN A 163 -24.79 16.55 21.38
C GLN A 163 -26.18 16.88 20.83
N GLN A 164 -27.06 15.88 20.66
CA GLN A 164 -28.45 16.10 20.28
C GLN A 164 -29.21 16.92 21.33
N ILE A 165 -29.01 16.63 22.62
CA ILE A 165 -29.60 17.40 23.72
C ILE A 165 -29.06 18.83 23.71
N MET A 166 -27.74 19.02 23.56
CA MET A 166 -27.13 20.35 23.46
C MET A 166 -27.69 21.15 22.28
N LEU A 167 -27.88 20.52 21.12
CA LEU A 167 -28.51 21.16 19.96
C LEU A 167 -29.96 21.56 20.24
N GLN A 168 -30.74 20.71 20.91
CA GLN A 168 -32.13 21.00 21.28
C GLN A 168 -32.24 22.12 22.33
N SER A 169 -31.28 22.20 23.25
CA SER A 169 -31.23 23.23 24.31
C SER A 169 -30.55 24.54 23.86
N GLY A 170 -30.03 24.60 22.63
CA GLY A 170 -29.28 25.76 22.13
C GLY A 170 -27.90 25.94 22.78
N SER A 171 -27.33 24.87 23.34
CA SER A 171 -26.03 24.85 24.01
C SER A 171 -24.89 24.49 23.06
N GLY A 172 -23.69 25.01 23.33
CA GLY A 172 -22.50 24.82 22.50
C GLY A 172 -22.40 25.85 21.38
N VAL A 173 -21.48 25.61 20.44
CA VAL A 173 -21.27 26.48 19.27
C VAL A 173 -21.30 25.69 17.99
N ILE A 174 -21.72 26.36 16.92
CA ILE A 174 -21.78 25.77 15.58
C ILE A 174 -20.77 26.51 14.72
N ILE A 175 -19.76 25.80 14.23
CA ILE A 175 -18.73 26.38 13.39
C ILE A 175 -18.59 25.52 12.14
N ASN A 176 -18.75 26.14 10.96
CA ASN A 176 -18.73 25.46 9.65
C ASN A 176 -19.67 24.24 9.54
N GLY A 177 -20.83 24.30 10.21
CA GLY A 177 -21.84 23.23 10.17
C GLY A 177 -21.56 22.04 11.10
N VAL A 178 -20.56 22.15 11.97
CA VAL A 178 -20.22 21.17 13.02
C VAL A 178 -20.56 21.75 14.39
N HIS A 179 -21.15 20.93 15.27
CA HIS A 179 -21.41 21.28 16.67
C HIS A 179 -20.19 20.99 17.55
N TYR A 180 -19.89 21.93 18.44
CA TYR A 180 -18.86 21.83 19.48
C TYR A 180 -19.49 22.20 20.83
N GLU A 181 -18.98 21.63 21.93
CA GLU A 181 -19.44 21.97 23.28
C GLU A 181 -19.03 23.39 23.67
N SER A 182 -17.93 23.89 23.10
CA SER A 182 -17.47 25.28 23.25
C SER A 182 -16.58 25.72 22.08
N GLU A 183 -16.41 27.03 21.91
CA GLU A 183 -15.51 27.60 20.89
C GLU A 183 -14.05 27.19 21.10
N ALA A 184 -13.65 26.89 22.33
CA ALA A 184 -12.30 26.38 22.64
C ALA A 184 -12.00 24.99 22.05
N GLN A 185 -13.02 24.17 21.76
CA GLN A 185 -12.83 22.89 21.07
C GLN A 185 -12.59 23.05 19.57
N TRP A 186 -12.93 24.21 19.01
CA TRP A 186 -12.67 24.51 17.61
C TRP A 186 -11.26 25.06 17.46
N SER A 187 -10.41 24.31 16.76
CA SER A 187 -9.15 24.85 16.26
C SER A 187 -9.40 25.43 14.87
N ALA A 188 -9.16 26.73 14.70
CA ALA A 188 -8.99 27.30 13.37
C ALA A 188 -7.89 26.48 12.68
N LYS A 189 -8.17 25.90 11.51
CA LYS A 189 -7.11 25.34 10.69
C LYS A 189 -6.18 26.50 10.34
N ASP A 190 -5.05 26.57 11.03
CA ASP A 190 -3.98 27.50 10.72
C ASP A 190 -3.59 27.26 9.26
N SER A 191 -3.74 28.29 8.42
CA SER A 191 -3.38 28.27 7.00
C SER A 191 -1.87 28.14 6.76
N THR A 192 -1.08 27.92 7.81
CA THR A 192 0.38 27.75 7.77
C THR A 192 0.86 26.30 7.90
N ARG A 193 -0.03 25.29 7.96
CA ARG A 193 0.38 23.87 7.86
C ARG A 193 0.74 23.45 6.44
N ALA A 194 1.86 23.97 5.95
CA ALA A 194 2.72 23.20 5.05
C ALA A 194 3.42 22.13 5.91
N GLY A 195 2.85 20.92 6.02
CA GLY A 195 3.58 19.82 6.65
C GLY A 195 2.78 18.70 7.32
N ASP A 196 1.46 18.79 7.47
CA ASP A 196 0.67 17.68 8.02
C ASP A 196 -0.25 17.09 6.97
N SER A 197 0.00 15.81 6.70
CA SER A 197 -0.68 14.92 5.77
C SER A 197 -2.17 15.21 5.65
N VAL A 198 -2.52 15.88 4.55
CA VAL A 198 -3.91 15.97 4.10
C VAL A 198 -4.33 14.54 3.80
N LEU A 199 -5.18 13.96 4.66
CA LEU A 199 -6.03 12.84 4.29
C LEU A 199 -7.00 13.35 3.21
N LEU A 200 -6.50 13.44 1.98
CA LEU A 200 -7.31 13.53 0.77
C LEU A 200 -7.83 12.12 0.52
N GLY A 201 -8.86 11.76 1.28
CA GLY A 201 -9.84 10.78 0.86
C GLY A 201 -10.69 11.40 -0.24
N ASP A 202 -10.09 11.67 -1.39
CA ASP A 202 -10.85 11.63 -2.64
C ASP A 202 -10.86 10.17 -3.05
N ALA A 203 -12.06 9.67 -3.35
CA ALA A 203 -12.28 8.31 -3.79
C ALA A 203 -11.42 8.03 -5.02
N GLY A 204 -10.26 7.40 -4.78
CA GLY A 204 -9.43 6.80 -5.80
C GLY A 204 -10.32 5.92 -6.66
N MET A 205 -10.29 6.21 -7.95
CA MET A 205 -10.87 5.35 -8.98
C MET A 205 -10.49 3.89 -8.69
N PRO A 206 -11.34 2.88 -8.98
CA PRO A 206 -11.01 1.50 -8.68
C PRO A 206 -9.74 1.06 -9.44
N VAL A 207 -8.59 1.12 -8.76
CA VAL A 207 -7.31 0.62 -9.28
C VAL A 207 -7.27 -0.88 -8.99
N ASN A 208 -6.90 -1.65 -10.00
CA ASN A 208 -7.02 -3.10 -9.98
C ASN A 208 -5.73 -3.69 -9.39
N CYS A 209 -5.86 -4.63 -8.45
CA CYS A 209 -4.78 -5.20 -7.63
C CYS A 209 -3.61 -5.87 -8.40
N LEU A 210 -3.65 -5.88 -9.74
CA LEU A 210 -2.65 -6.54 -10.58
C LEU A 210 -2.05 -5.61 -11.66
N LEU A 211 -2.53 -4.38 -11.80
CA LEU A 211 -2.17 -3.51 -12.92
C LEU A 211 -1.74 -2.12 -12.44
N LEU A 212 -0.53 -2.04 -11.91
CA LEU A 212 0.31 -0.86 -12.07
C LEU A 212 1.16 -1.06 -13.33
N GLY A 213 0.50 -1.02 -14.49
CA GLY A 213 1.15 -0.95 -15.80
C GLY A 213 0.81 0.40 -16.41
N TYR A 214 1.74 1.36 -16.35
CA TYR A 214 1.63 2.62 -17.07
C TYR A 214 1.41 2.33 -18.57
N SER A 215 0.30 2.84 -19.12
CA SER A 215 0.06 2.85 -20.56
C SER A 215 0.97 3.90 -21.20
N LEU A 216 2.17 3.49 -21.63
CA LEU A 216 2.98 4.29 -22.55
C LEU A 216 2.29 4.25 -23.92
N ARG A 217 1.71 5.38 -24.34
CA ARG A 217 1.27 5.55 -25.73
C ARG A 217 2.45 5.31 -26.68
N PRO A 218 2.28 4.56 -27.77
CA PRO A 218 3.33 4.44 -28.78
C PRO A 218 3.52 5.78 -29.51
N PRO A 219 4.74 6.08 -29.99
CA PRO A 219 4.99 7.28 -30.77
C PRO A 219 4.26 7.20 -32.12
N HIS A 220 3.56 8.27 -32.48
CA HIS A 220 3.04 8.44 -33.83
C HIS A 220 4.22 8.43 -34.81
N ARG A 221 4.17 7.51 -35.78
CA ARG A 221 5.01 7.56 -36.97
C ARG A 221 4.55 8.74 -37.82
N GLY A 222 5.45 9.69 -38.05
CA GLY A 222 5.44 10.57 -39.22
C GLY A 222 6.30 9.95 -40.31
#